data_AF-A0A1D3JF70-F1
#
_entry.id   AF-A0A1D3JF70-F1
#
_cell.length_a   1.000
_cell.length_b   1.000
_cell.length_c   1.000
_cell.angle_alpha   90.00
_cell.angle_beta   90.00
_cell.angle_gamma   90.00
#
_symmetry.space_group_name_H-M   'P 1'
#
loop_
_entity.id
_entity.type
_entity.pdbx_description
1 polymer ?
#
loop_
_entity_poly.entity_id
_entity_poly.type
_entity_poly.pdbx_seq_one_letter_code
_entity_poly.pdbx_strand_id
1 'polypeptide(L)'
;MYDFCNDMGTYITNDAWLKTRWENYKYKSYCIFNAAEFSDNKTDYETLCAKFKCLFDLLFDTSSDFSLYNEPSRYINFWLNYELKNIKNSITAQRFYDVVKLDTSFDKHKILNGKIQNIQDEHLENMTIFYNLYHKYNTIKSIIQDNTSDHTQCASYSKECAQKYEEAIKKCPRDTSSNFCEALNVFKKKYEKLKEQITINNCKLEVLKPLPSHESPPAIVPPQQSQQYDQMEFHRFQEEQGDNTDFSSAATASGTVIGMFFISLILYKKNMIGKNIEEEEQNHELLLHMSEYKDINSEDSIYKIPYTSL
;
A
#
# COMPACT_ATOMS: atom_id res chain seq x y z
N MET A 1 -3.16 -6.44 15.44
CA MET A 1 -4.20 -6.32 14.36
C MET A 1 -3.78 -5.27 13.34
N TYR A 2 -3.43 -4.05 13.77
CA TYR A 2 -3.00 -2.96 12.87
C TYR A 2 -1.48 -2.91 12.64
N ASP A 3 -0.73 -3.91 13.09
CA ASP A 3 0.74 -3.90 13.08
C ASP A 3 1.30 -3.83 11.65
N PHE A 4 0.71 -4.59 10.72
CA PHE A 4 1.08 -4.51 9.29
C PHE A 4 0.83 -3.13 8.67
N CYS A 5 -0.09 -2.32 9.24
CA CYS A 5 -0.36 -0.97 8.74
C CYS A 5 0.85 -0.05 8.94
N ASN A 6 1.78 -0.40 9.84
CA ASN A 6 3.04 0.32 9.97
C ASN A 6 3.85 0.26 8.67
N ASP A 7 3.73 -0.81 7.89
CA ASP A 7 4.45 -1.01 6.64
C ASP A 7 3.59 -0.73 5.39
N MET A 8 2.39 -0.15 5.58
CA MET A 8 1.45 0.19 4.51
C MET A 8 2.07 1.06 3.42
N GLY A 9 2.97 1.98 3.79
CA GLY A 9 3.70 2.81 2.82
C GLY A 9 4.52 1.98 1.82
N THR A 10 5.09 0.85 2.25
CA THR A 10 5.82 -0.07 1.36
C THR A 10 4.86 -0.78 0.42
N TYR A 11 3.73 -1.26 0.96
CA TYR A 11 2.72 -1.98 0.19
C TYR A 11 2.06 -1.14 -0.90
N ILE A 12 1.70 0.11 -0.60
CA ILE A 12 1.03 1.04 -1.53
C ILE A 12 1.87 1.31 -2.79
N THR A 13 3.18 1.11 -2.75
CA THR A 13 4.00 1.22 -3.97
C THR A 13 3.58 0.23 -5.06
N ASN A 14 2.96 -0.90 -4.68
CA ASN A 14 2.40 -1.87 -5.60
C ASN A 14 1.19 -1.34 -6.39
N ASP A 15 0.47 -0.32 -5.89
CA ASP A 15 -0.68 0.27 -6.59
C ASP A 15 -0.26 0.87 -7.93
N ALA A 16 0.96 1.40 -8.04
CA ALA A 16 1.49 1.90 -9.30
C ALA A 16 1.74 0.78 -10.31
N TRP A 17 2.31 -0.34 -9.86
CA TRP A 17 2.55 -1.52 -10.69
C TRP A 17 1.24 -2.19 -11.11
N LEU A 18 0.27 -2.25 -10.19
CA LEU A 18 -1.07 -2.79 -10.41
C LEU A 18 -1.92 -1.99 -11.39
N LYS A 19 -1.53 -0.77 -11.79
CA LYS A 19 -2.30 -0.01 -12.79
C LYS A 19 -2.20 -0.62 -14.18
N THR A 20 -1.07 -1.24 -14.51
CA THR A 20 -0.80 -1.77 -15.86
C THR A 20 -0.45 -3.25 -15.88
N ARG A 21 0.29 -3.75 -14.88
CA ARG A 21 0.83 -5.12 -14.90
C ARG A 21 -0.25 -6.21 -14.90
N TRP A 22 -1.39 -5.95 -14.27
CA TRP A 22 -2.52 -6.88 -14.19
C TRP A 22 -3.14 -7.22 -15.55
N GLU A 23 -2.90 -6.40 -16.58
CA GLU A 23 -3.49 -6.62 -17.90
C GLU A 23 -2.86 -7.78 -18.67
N ASN A 24 -1.69 -8.25 -18.22
CA ASN A 24 -1.01 -9.41 -18.78
C ASN A 24 -1.92 -10.64 -18.76
N TYR A 25 -1.94 -11.37 -19.87
CA TYR A 25 -2.75 -12.58 -20.05
C TYR A 25 -2.61 -13.59 -18.91
N LYS A 26 -1.42 -13.75 -18.33
CA LYS A 26 -1.20 -14.70 -17.22
C LYS A 26 -2.09 -14.42 -16.01
N TYR A 27 -2.37 -13.14 -15.72
CA TYR A 27 -3.22 -12.74 -14.60
C TYR A 27 -4.71 -12.83 -14.91
N LYS A 28 -5.09 -12.60 -16.17
CA LYS A 28 -6.48 -12.75 -16.63
C LYS A 28 -6.89 -14.21 -16.80
N SER A 29 -5.92 -15.10 -17.03
CA SER A 29 -6.18 -16.53 -17.19
C SER A 29 -6.94 -17.09 -15.98
N TYR A 30 -7.94 -17.94 -16.24
CA TYR A 30 -8.79 -18.57 -15.21
C TYR A 30 -9.55 -17.61 -14.28
N CYS A 31 -9.62 -16.31 -14.59
CA CYS A 31 -10.53 -15.38 -13.95
C CYS A 31 -11.88 -15.42 -14.69
N ILE A 32 -12.63 -16.51 -14.50
CA ILE A 32 -13.91 -16.74 -15.17
C ILE A 32 -14.99 -16.85 -14.09
N PHE A 33 -15.87 -15.85 -14.04
CA PHE A 33 -16.97 -15.81 -13.07
C PHE A 33 -18.30 -16.15 -13.78
N ASN A 34 -19.08 -17.07 -13.21
CA ASN A 34 -20.36 -17.48 -13.77
C ASN A 34 -21.39 -16.34 -13.69
N ALA A 35 -21.93 -15.92 -14.83
CA ALA A 35 -22.96 -14.87 -14.89
C ALA A 35 -24.22 -15.22 -14.08
N ALA A 36 -24.60 -16.49 -13.96
CA ALA A 36 -25.76 -16.88 -13.16
C ALA A 36 -25.55 -16.66 -11.65
N GLU A 37 -24.30 -16.69 -11.18
CA GLU A 37 -23.94 -16.51 -9.77
C GLU A 37 -23.49 -15.07 -9.46
N PHE A 38 -22.83 -14.41 -10.42
CA PHE A 38 -22.17 -13.10 -10.21
C PHE A 38 -22.73 -11.95 -11.08
N SER A 39 -23.81 -12.23 -11.84
CA SER A 39 -24.52 -11.38 -12.81
C SER A 39 -23.98 -9.97 -12.98
N ASP A 40 -24.46 -9.02 -12.17
CA ASP A 40 -24.34 -7.59 -12.42
C ASP A 40 -22.90 -7.08 -12.29
N ASN A 41 -22.02 -7.85 -11.66
CA ASN A 41 -20.64 -7.46 -11.37
C ASN A 41 -19.61 -8.45 -11.96
N LYS A 42 -20.02 -9.30 -12.91
CA LYS A 42 -19.12 -10.32 -13.50
C LYS A 42 -17.78 -9.71 -13.94
N THR A 43 -17.83 -8.66 -14.77
CA THR A 43 -16.63 -7.99 -15.31
C THR A 43 -15.76 -7.39 -14.19
N ASP A 44 -16.39 -6.85 -13.14
CA ASP A 44 -15.67 -6.29 -11.98
C ASP A 44 -14.93 -7.39 -11.22
N TYR A 45 -15.54 -8.56 -11.02
CA TYR A 45 -14.88 -9.70 -10.38
C TYR A 45 -13.76 -10.30 -11.22
N GLU A 46 -13.94 -10.39 -12.54
CA GLU A 46 -12.90 -10.88 -13.45
C GLU A 46 -11.68 -9.93 -13.44
N THR A 47 -11.93 -8.62 -13.45
CA THR A 47 -10.90 -7.59 -13.31
C THR A 47 -10.21 -7.64 -11.95
N LEU A 48 -10.99 -7.77 -10.87
CA LEU A 48 -10.47 -7.89 -9.50
C LEU A 48 -9.64 -9.16 -9.34
N CYS A 49 -10.04 -10.28 -9.94
CA CYS A 49 -9.29 -11.53 -9.96
C CYS A 49 -7.91 -11.35 -10.61
N ALA A 50 -7.85 -10.70 -11.77
CA ALA A 50 -6.58 -10.45 -12.44
C ALA A 50 -5.67 -9.54 -11.60
N LYS A 51 -6.21 -8.46 -11.03
CA LYS A 51 -5.47 -7.58 -10.11
C LYS A 51 -4.99 -8.32 -8.85
N PHE A 52 -5.82 -9.18 -8.28
CA PHE A 52 -5.49 -9.97 -7.09
C PHE A 52 -4.36 -10.97 -7.37
N LYS A 53 -4.40 -11.69 -8.50
CA LYS A 53 -3.30 -12.57 -8.93
C LYS A 53 -2.01 -11.79 -9.19
N CYS A 54 -2.11 -10.61 -9.82
CA CYS A 54 -0.97 -9.73 -10.02
C CYS A 54 -0.36 -9.24 -8.71
N LEU A 55 -1.21 -8.87 -7.73
CA LEU A 55 -0.75 -8.43 -6.42
C LEU A 55 -0.10 -9.58 -5.64
N PHE A 56 -0.65 -10.79 -5.74
CA PHE A 56 -0.03 -11.98 -5.16
C PHE A 56 1.39 -12.20 -5.69
N ASP A 57 1.58 -12.19 -7.01
CA ASP A 57 2.93 -12.30 -7.59
C ASP A 57 3.86 -11.18 -7.07
N LEU A 58 3.39 -9.92 -7.04
CA LEU A 58 4.20 -8.80 -6.54
C LEU A 58 4.64 -8.97 -5.08
N LEU A 59 3.83 -9.63 -4.25
CA LEU A 59 4.10 -9.81 -2.82
C LEU A 59 4.83 -11.10 -2.47
N PHE A 60 4.71 -12.14 -3.30
CA PHE A 60 5.13 -13.50 -2.96
C PHE A 60 6.05 -14.16 -3.99
N ASP A 61 6.37 -13.51 -5.12
CA ASP A 61 7.32 -14.03 -6.09
C ASP A 61 8.75 -14.01 -5.51
N THR A 62 9.24 -15.22 -5.19
CA THR A 62 10.55 -15.49 -4.59
C THR A 62 11.72 -15.27 -5.53
N SER A 63 11.49 -14.98 -6.82
CA SER A 63 12.56 -14.67 -7.79
C SER A 63 13.19 -13.28 -7.59
N SER A 64 12.64 -12.50 -6.67
CA SER A 64 13.10 -11.18 -6.34
C SER A 64 13.47 -11.11 -4.86
N ASP A 65 14.54 -10.39 -4.53
CA ASP A 65 15.07 -10.19 -3.17
C ASP A 65 14.09 -9.49 -2.19
N PHE A 66 12.78 -9.52 -2.45
CA PHE A 66 11.73 -8.89 -1.65
C PHE A 66 11.40 -9.71 -0.39
N SER A 67 12.38 -9.88 0.51
CA SER A 67 12.12 -10.09 1.94
C SER A 67 11.66 -8.80 2.64
N LEU A 68 11.14 -7.83 1.87
CA LEU A 68 10.87 -6.44 2.28
C LEU A 68 9.48 -6.26 2.90
N TYR A 69 8.59 -7.26 2.76
CA TYR A 69 7.21 -7.17 3.21
C TYR A 69 7.00 -7.93 4.52
N ASN A 70 6.57 -7.20 5.54
CA ASN A 70 6.20 -7.74 6.84
C ASN A 70 4.72 -8.11 6.87
N GLU A 71 4.41 -9.41 7.01
CA GLU A 71 3.05 -9.96 6.94
C GLU A 71 2.27 -9.66 5.62
N PRO A 72 2.82 -9.95 4.43
CA PRO A 72 2.19 -9.66 3.13
C PRO A 72 0.79 -10.27 2.96
N SER A 73 0.52 -11.39 3.64
CA SER A 73 -0.81 -12.01 3.65
C SER A 73 -1.87 -11.18 4.37
N ARG A 74 -1.50 -10.36 5.37
CA ARG A 74 -2.45 -9.44 6.01
C ARG A 74 -2.79 -8.29 5.08
N TYR A 75 -1.80 -7.73 4.40
CA TYR A 75 -2.01 -6.65 3.44
C TYR A 75 -2.90 -7.12 2.28
N ILE A 76 -2.61 -8.26 1.65
CA ILE A 76 -3.43 -8.73 0.52
C ILE A 76 -4.88 -9.06 0.95
N ASN A 77 -5.08 -9.54 2.19
CA ASN A 77 -6.42 -9.73 2.73
C ASN A 77 -7.15 -8.39 2.93
N PHE A 78 -6.47 -7.38 3.49
CA PHE A 78 -6.99 -6.02 3.58
C PHE A 78 -7.36 -5.46 2.21
N TRP A 79 -6.42 -5.53 1.25
CA TRP A 79 -6.59 -5.00 -0.10
C TRP A 79 -7.82 -5.62 -0.79
N LEU A 80 -7.98 -6.94 -0.70
CA LEU A 80 -9.14 -7.60 -1.31
C LEU A 80 -10.47 -7.13 -0.68
N ASN A 81 -10.54 -7.04 0.66
CA ASN A 81 -11.74 -6.56 1.34
C ASN A 81 -12.04 -5.09 1.00
N TYR A 82 -11.01 -4.26 0.86
CA TYR A 82 -11.12 -2.87 0.45
C TYR A 82 -11.67 -2.74 -0.97
N GLU A 83 -11.13 -3.51 -1.94
CA GLU A 83 -11.61 -3.49 -3.32
C GLU A 83 -13.04 -4.04 -3.46
N LEU A 84 -13.37 -5.14 -2.75
CA LEU A 84 -14.72 -5.71 -2.76
C LEU A 84 -15.78 -4.75 -2.22
N LYS A 85 -15.42 -3.84 -1.30
CA LYS A 85 -16.35 -2.84 -0.76
C LYS A 85 -16.84 -1.85 -1.83
N ASN A 86 -16.09 -1.69 -2.92
CA ASN A 86 -16.46 -0.81 -4.04
C ASN A 86 -17.40 -1.50 -5.05
N ILE A 87 -17.59 -2.82 -4.94
CA ILE A 87 -18.52 -3.59 -5.78
C ILE A 87 -19.88 -3.65 -5.08
N LYS A 88 -20.94 -3.25 -5.79
CA LYS A 88 -22.31 -3.24 -5.23
C LYS A 88 -22.76 -4.67 -4.89
N ASN A 89 -23.30 -4.88 -3.69
CA ASN A 89 -23.73 -6.21 -3.23
C ASN A 89 -22.63 -7.27 -3.38
N SER A 90 -21.40 -6.91 -3.00
CA SER A 90 -20.25 -7.78 -3.20
C SER A 90 -20.34 -9.08 -2.42
N ILE A 91 -19.70 -10.11 -2.96
CA ILE A 91 -19.48 -11.38 -2.25
C ILE A 91 -18.43 -11.20 -1.14
N THR A 92 -18.39 -12.19 -0.24
CA THR A 92 -17.36 -12.26 0.78
C THR A 92 -15.97 -12.46 0.18
N ALA A 93 -14.93 -11.93 0.83
CA ALA A 93 -13.53 -12.14 0.44
C ALA A 93 -13.17 -13.62 0.39
N GLN A 94 -13.72 -14.40 1.32
CA GLN A 94 -13.56 -15.86 1.33
C GLN A 94 -14.20 -16.52 0.11
N ARG A 95 -15.45 -16.15 -0.25
CA ARG A 95 -16.11 -16.70 -1.45
C ARG A 95 -15.35 -16.32 -2.72
N PHE A 96 -14.88 -15.07 -2.81
CA PHE A 96 -14.04 -14.63 -3.92
C PHE A 96 -12.78 -15.51 -4.06
N TYR A 97 -12.03 -15.68 -2.97
CA TYR A 97 -10.81 -16.51 -2.99
C TYR A 97 -11.12 -17.99 -3.29
N ASP A 98 -12.26 -18.52 -2.86
CA ASP A 98 -12.70 -19.88 -3.20
C ASP A 98 -12.91 -20.07 -4.71
N VAL A 99 -13.31 -19.04 -5.44
CA VAL A 99 -13.40 -19.07 -6.90
C VAL A 99 -12.02 -18.93 -7.53
N VAL A 100 -11.22 -17.97 -7.08
CA VAL A 100 -9.88 -17.72 -7.65
C VAL A 100 -8.96 -18.94 -7.51
N LYS A 101 -9.03 -19.66 -6.38
CA LYS A 101 -8.20 -20.86 -6.13
C LYS A 101 -8.59 -22.10 -6.96
N LEU A 102 -9.65 -22.02 -7.78
CA LEU A 102 -9.96 -23.04 -8.78
C LEU A 102 -8.88 -23.08 -9.88
N ASP A 103 -8.19 -21.96 -10.10
CA ASP A 103 -6.94 -21.96 -10.84
C ASP A 103 -5.84 -22.63 -10.01
N THR A 104 -5.57 -23.90 -10.31
CA THR A 104 -4.55 -24.68 -9.59
C THR A 104 -3.11 -24.17 -9.78
N SER A 105 -2.87 -23.27 -10.75
CA SER A 105 -1.57 -22.62 -10.91
C SER A 105 -1.39 -21.42 -9.97
N PHE A 106 -2.50 -20.79 -9.57
CA PHE A 106 -2.51 -19.69 -8.61
C PHE A 106 -2.32 -20.21 -7.18
N ASP A 107 -1.53 -19.46 -6.39
CA ASP A 107 -1.23 -19.79 -4.99
C ASP A 107 -0.89 -21.28 -4.78
N LYS A 108 -0.05 -21.83 -5.67
CA LYS A 108 0.29 -23.27 -5.74
C LYS A 108 0.76 -23.85 -4.40
N HIS A 109 1.47 -23.04 -3.61
CA HIS A 109 1.97 -23.39 -2.29
C HIS A 109 0.95 -23.14 -1.16
N LYS A 110 -0.27 -22.70 -1.49
CA LYS A 110 -1.38 -22.44 -0.57
C LYS A 110 -1.00 -21.46 0.53
N ILE A 111 -0.20 -20.45 0.19
CA ILE A 111 0.31 -19.41 1.08
C ILE A 111 -0.84 -18.62 1.70
N LEU A 112 -1.91 -18.39 0.95
CA LEU A 112 -3.08 -17.61 1.40
C LEU A 112 -4.20 -18.47 2.01
N ASN A 113 -4.05 -19.80 2.02
CA ASN A 113 -5.09 -20.68 2.55
C ASN A 113 -5.35 -20.39 4.04
N GLY A 114 -6.61 -20.13 4.38
CA GLY A 114 -7.04 -19.71 5.71
C GLY A 114 -6.69 -18.27 6.10
N LYS A 115 -5.99 -17.51 5.24
CA LYS A 115 -5.57 -16.11 5.50
C LYS A 115 -6.47 -15.06 4.85
N ILE A 116 -7.21 -15.44 3.80
CA ILE A 116 -8.23 -14.58 3.22
C ILE A 116 -9.53 -14.74 3.99
N GLN A 117 -9.94 -13.67 4.66
CA GLN A 117 -11.09 -13.64 5.56
C GLN A 117 -11.81 -12.29 5.45
N ASN A 118 -13.11 -12.29 5.74
CA ASN A 118 -13.87 -11.05 5.81
C ASN A 118 -13.39 -10.19 6.98
N ILE A 119 -13.05 -8.94 6.71
CA ILE A 119 -12.70 -7.97 7.74
C ILE A 119 -13.97 -7.24 8.17
N GLN A 120 -14.21 -7.18 9.49
CA GLN A 120 -15.33 -6.41 10.03
C GLN A 120 -15.23 -4.94 9.61
N ASP A 121 -16.38 -4.33 9.29
CA ASP A 121 -16.45 -3.01 8.68
C ASP A 121 -15.68 -1.93 9.46
N GLU A 122 -15.79 -1.93 10.79
CA GLU A 122 -15.05 -1.00 11.66
C GLU A 122 -13.53 -1.14 11.49
N HIS A 123 -13.03 -2.38 11.45
CA HIS A 123 -11.60 -2.64 11.26
C HIS A 123 -11.13 -2.29 9.85
N LEU A 124 -11.95 -2.58 8.83
CA LEU A 124 -11.66 -2.23 7.44
C LEU A 124 -11.61 -0.71 7.24
N GLU A 125 -12.53 0.02 7.86
CA GLU A 125 -12.52 1.49 7.84
C GLU A 125 -11.24 2.04 8.50
N ASN A 126 -10.85 1.48 9.66
CA ASN A 126 -9.62 1.88 10.34
C ASN A 126 -8.36 1.56 9.51
N MET A 127 -8.30 0.42 8.83
CA MET A 127 -7.19 0.10 7.91
C MET A 127 -7.18 1.03 6.68
N THR A 128 -8.36 1.40 6.19
CA THR A 128 -8.52 2.34 5.07
C THR A 128 -8.00 3.74 5.42
N ILE A 129 -8.15 4.18 6.68
CA ILE A 129 -7.53 5.42 7.17
C ILE A 129 -6.01 5.36 7.00
N PHE A 130 -5.35 4.27 7.43
CA PHE A 130 -3.91 4.12 7.23
C PHE A 130 -3.53 4.09 5.75
N TYR A 131 -4.28 3.36 4.92
CA TYR A 131 -4.06 3.33 3.48
C TYR A 131 -4.03 4.75 2.88
N ASN A 132 -5.03 5.57 3.20
CA ASN A 132 -5.11 6.95 2.73
C ASN A 132 -3.99 7.84 3.29
N LEU A 133 -3.66 7.71 4.58
CA LEU A 133 -2.58 8.46 5.23
C LEU A 133 -1.22 8.14 4.59
N TYR A 134 -0.93 6.85 4.35
CA TYR A 134 0.33 6.43 3.75
C TYR A 134 0.42 6.78 2.26
N HIS A 135 -0.71 6.81 1.53
CA HIS A 135 -0.71 7.31 0.15
C HIS A 135 -0.30 8.79 0.09
N LYS A 136 -0.82 9.63 1.00
CA LYS A 136 -0.40 11.04 1.10
C LYS A 136 1.05 11.19 1.58
N TYR A 137 1.44 10.42 2.59
CA TYR A 137 2.83 10.38 3.08
C TYR A 137 3.82 10.04 1.95
N ASN A 138 3.52 9.02 1.14
CA ASN A 138 4.37 8.62 0.02
C ASN A 138 4.43 9.70 -1.07
N THR A 139 3.31 10.37 -1.36
CA THR A 139 3.30 11.53 -2.28
C THR A 139 4.21 12.65 -1.78
N ILE A 140 4.08 13.04 -0.50
CA ILE A 140 4.93 14.07 0.12
C ILE A 140 6.40 13.65 0.05
N LYS A 141 6.71 12.41 0.44
CA LYS A 141 8.07 11.86 0.39
C LYS A 141 8.65 11.91 -1.03
N SER A 142 7.86 11.55 -2.05
CA SER A 142 8.28 11.62 -3.45
C SER A 142 8.60 13.06 -3.87
N ILE A 143 7.80 14.04 -3.46
CA ILE A 143 8.06 15.47 -3.74
C ILE A 143 9.33 15.94 -3.06
N ILE A 144 9.57 15.55 -1.80
CA ILE A 144 10.80 15.92 -1.06
C ILE A 144 12.04 15.37 -1.76
N GLN A 145 11.97 14.13 -2.28
CA GLN A 145 13.11 13.43 -2.85
C GLN A 145 13.38 13.75 -4.33
N ASP A 146 12.39 14.28 -5.06
CA ASP A 146 12.50 14.62 -6.47
C ASP A 146 12.67 16.13 -6.67
N ASN A 147 13.89 16.57 -6.97
CA ASN A 147 14.24 17.96 -7.25
C ASN A 147 13.55 18.55 -8.51
N THR A 148 12.91 17.71 -9.32
CA THR A 148 12.16 18.13 -10.52
C THR A 148 10.66 18.25 -10.27
N SER A 149 10.19 17.87 -9.08
CA SER A 149 8.78 17.90 -8.74
C SER A 149 8.27 19.33 -8.50
N ASP A 150 6.96 19.51 -8.68
CA ASP A 150 6.28 20.77 -8.31
C ASP A 150 6.15 20.85 -6.79
N HIS A 151 7.20 21.38 -6.18
CA HIS A 151 7.33 21.60 -4.74
C HIS A 151 6.23 22.50 -4.15
N THR A 152 5.51 23.29 -4.97
CA THR A 152 4.39 24.11 -4.49
C THR A 152 3.22 23.27 -3.96
N GLN A 153 3.10 22.02 -4.41
CA GLN A 153 2.03 21.11 -4.00
C GLN A 153 2.28 20.45 -2.63
N CYS A 154 3.53 20.47 -2.14
CA CYS A 154 3.89 19.76 -0.92
C CYS A 154 3.09 20.22 0.30
N ALA A 155 2.90 21.54 0.43
CA ALA A 155 2.11 22.13 1.51
C ALA A 155 0.63 21.69 1.46
N SER A 156 0.05 21.54 0.26
CA SER A 156 -1.32 21.07 0.09
C SER A 156 -1.47 19.63 0.57
N TYR A 157 -0.62 18.73 0.07
CA TYR A 157 -0.64 17.32 0.49
C TYR A 157 -0.38 17.16 1.99
N SER A 158 0.54 17.96 2.52
CA SER A 158 0.84 18.00 3.94
C SER A 158 -0.37 18.41 4.77
N LYS A 159 -1.07 19.48 4.38
CA LYS A 159 -2.31 19.94 5.02
C LYS A 159 -3.41 18.89 4.99
N GLU A 160 -3.64 18.25 3.85
CA GLU A 160 -4.64 17.20 3.74
C GLU A 160 -4.29 15.97 4.59
N CYS A 161 -3.00 15.62 4.67
CA CYS A 161 -2.51 14.54 5.51
C CYS A 161 -2.76 14.85 6.99
N ALA A 162 -2.44 16.06 7.43
CA ALA A 162 -2.68 16.52 8.80
C ALA A 162 -4.18 16.53 9.16
N GLN A 163 -5.04 16.99 8.24
CA GLN A 163 -6.50 16.96 8.44
C GLN A 163 -7.03 15.54 8.59
N LYS A 164 -6.62 14.61 7.72
CA LYS A 164 -7.04 13.20 7.81
C LYS A 164 -6.51 12.52 9.07
N TYR A 165 -5.29 12.85 9.49
CA TYR A 165 -4.74 12.37 10.74
C TYR A 165 -5.51 12.91 11.94
N GLU A 166 -5.88 14.19 11.92
CA GLU A 166 -6.70 14.82 12.97
C GLU A 166 -8.09 14.18 13.08
N GLU A 167 -8.73 13.86 11.95
CA GLU A 167 -9.97 13.10 11.94
C GLU A 167 -9.78 11.71 12.57
N ALA A 168 -8.68 11.04 12.25
CA ALA A 168 -8.39 9.69 12.75
C ALA A 168 -8.15 9.64 14.26
N ILE A 169 -7.38 10.57 14.83
CA ILE A 169 -7.08 10.58 16.28
C ILE A 169 -8.33 10.83 17.15
N LYS A 170 -9.43 11.36 16.60
CA LYS A 170 -10.71 11.49 17.33
C LYS A 170 -11.32 10.12 17.67
N LYS A 171 -10.93 9.06 16.97
CA LYS A 171 -11.32 7.67 17.28
C LYS A 171 -10.50 7.08 18.43
N CYS A 172 -9.49 7.77 18.94
CA CYS A 172 -8.69 7.29 20.05
C CYS A 172 -9.40 7.50 21.39
N PRO A 173 -9.42 6.47 22.26
CA PRO A 173 -9.87 6.67 23.63
C PRO A 173 -8.94 7.64 24.35
N ARG A 174 -9.48 8.42 25.29
CA ARG A 174 -8.72 9.43 26.05
C ARG A 174 -7.78 8.79 27.08
N ASP A 175 -8.28 7.76 27.76
CA ASP A 175 -7.63 7.23 28.97
C ASP A 175 -6.92 5.89 28.76
N THR A 176 -7.00 5.32 27.55
CA THR A 176 -6.37 4.03 27.21
C THR A 176 -5.73 4.07 25.83
N SER A 177 -4.69 3.26 25.65
CA SER A 177 -4.07 3.04 24.34
C SER A 177 -4.77 1.89 23.63
N SER A 178 -5.26 2.13 22.40
CA SER A 178 -5.73 1.06 21.52
C SER A 178 -4.68 0.78 20.45
N ASN A 179 -4.63 -0.44 19.91
CA ASN A 179 -3.69 -0.80 18.83
C ASN A 179 -3.84 0.11 17.60
N PHE A 180 -5.04 0.66 17.36
CA PHE A 180 -5.27 1.66 16.29
C PHE A 180 -4.51 2.96 16.58
N CYS A 181 -4.58 3.44 17.82
CA CYS A 181 -3.89 4.65 18.25
C CYS A 181 -2.38 4.48 18.30
N GLU A 182 -1.90 3.31 18.70
CA GLU A 182 -0.47 2.98 18.64
C GLU A 182 0.06 3.03 17.20
N ALA A 183 -0.69 2.45 16.25
CA ALA A 183 -0.35 2.54 14.83
C ALA A 183 -0.40 3.99 14.29
N LEU A 184 -1.36 4.82 14.74
CA LEU A 184 -1.38 6.26 14.42
C LEU A 184 -0.15 7.00 14.98
N ASN A 185 0.29 6.65 16.19
CA ASN A 185 1.50 7.22 16.77
C ASN A 185 2.76 6.80 15.98
N VAL A 186 2.82 5.56 15.50
CA VAL A 186 3.90 5.11 14.60
C VAL A 186 3.87 5.90 13.29
N PHE A 187 2.69 6.07 12.68
CA PHE A 187 2.54 6.90 11.49
C PHE A 187 3.02 8.33 11.73
N LYS A 188 2.61 8.96 12.84
CA LYS A 188 3.03 10.31 13.22
C LYS A 188 4.55 10.45 13.26
N LYS A 189 5.22 9.52 13.96
CA LYS A 189 6.69 9.50 14.05
C LYS A 189 7.34 9.35 12.67
N LYS A 190 6.79 8.54 11.76
CA LYS A 190 7.30 8.41 10.38
C LYS A 190 7.12 9.72 9.60
N TYR A 191 5.95 10.34 9.72
CA TYR A 191 5.64 11.61 9.06
C TYR A 191 6.57 12.73 9.52
N GLU A 192 6.76 12.89 10.82
CA GLU A 192 7.60 13.96 11.38
C GLU A 192 9.07 13.83 10.97
N LYS A 193 9.57 12.60 10.80
CA LYS A 193 10.90 12.30 10.26
C LYS A 193 11.09 12.73 8.80
N LEU A 194 10.03 13.01 8.04
CA LEU A 194 10.19 13.58 6.69
C LEU A 194 10.91 14.93 6.73
N LYS A 195 10.81 15.67 7.85
CA LYS A 195 11.49 16.95 8.01
C LYS A 195 13.02 16.82 7.90
N GLU A 196 13.58 15.68 8.31
CA GLU A 196 15.01 15.39 8.21
C GLU A 196 15.47 15.16 6.76
N GLN A 197 14.54 14.87 5.84
CA GLN A 197 14.83 14.63 4.42
C GLN A 197 14.71 15.90 3.57
N ILE A 198 14.22 17.01 4.14
CA ILE A 198 14.06 18.28 3.44
C ILE A 198 15.43 18.98 3.41
N THR A 199 16.14 18.82 2.29
CA THR A 199 17.48 19.40 2.08
C THR A 199 17.44 20.78 1.42
N ILE A 200 16.38 21.05 0.67
CA ILE A 200 16.03 22.33 0.06
C ILE A 200 14.70 22.73 0.70
N ASN A 201 14.43 24.02 0.98
CA ASN A 201 13.13 24.50 1.52
C ASN A 201 11.97 24.35 0.50
N ASN A 202 11.81 23.14 -0.01
CA ASN A 202 10.92 22.73 -1.08
C ASN A 202 9.61 22.16 -0.55
N CYS A 203 9.51 21.96 0.76
CA CYS A 203 8.30 21.45 1.37
C CYS A 203 8.06 22.08 2.74
N LYS A 204 6.84 22.56 2.94
CA LYS A 204 6.33 22.95 4.26
C LYS A 204 5.46 21.81 4.79
N LEU A 205 5.92 21.17 5.87
CA LEU A 205 5.15 20.14 6.57
C LEU A 205 4.33 20.76 7.70
N GLU A 206 3.05 20.45 7.75
CA GLU A 206 2.16 20.66 8.89
C GLU A 206 2.58 19.80 10.08
N VAL A 207 2.42 20.36 11.27
CA VAL A 207 2.68 19.63 12.51
C VAL A 207 1.45 18.79 12.84
N LEU A 208 1.63 17.48 13.02
CA LEU A 208 0.55 16.59 13.41
C LEU A 208 0.20 16.77 14.89
N LYS A 209 -1.10 16.87 15.19
CA LYS A 209 -1.61 16.99 16.57
C LYS A 209 -1.17 15.82 17.45
N PRO A 210 -0.98 16.01 18.77
CA PRO A 210 -0.73 14.89 19.68
C PRO A 210 -1.96 13.97 19.76
N LEU A 211 -1.75 12.73 20.21
CA LEU A 211 -2.85 11.85 20.55
C LEU A 211 -3.55 12.37 21.83
N PRO A 212 -4.87 12.12 21.99
CA PRO A 212 -5.64 12.61 23.15
C PRO A 212 -5.11 12.20 24.52
N SER A 213 -4.34 11.11 24.63
CA SER A 213 -3.81 10.55 25.87
C SER A 213 -2.54 11.23 26.41
N HIS A 214 -2.12 12.36 25.82
CA HIS A 214 -0.95 13.13 26.26
C HIS A 214 -1.28 14.55 26.75
N GLU A 215 -2.55 14.94 26.79
CA GLU A 215 -2.96 16.16 27.47
C GLU A 215 -3.08 15.87 28.97
N SER A 216 -1.99 16.07 29.71
CA SER A 216 -2.13 16.28 31.15
C SER A 216 -3.06 17.47 31.37
N PRO A 217 -4.02 17.43 32.33
CA PRO A 217 -4.82 18.59 32.66
C PRO A 217 -3.90 19.77 32.95
N PRO A 218 -4.23 21.00 32.51
CA PRO A 218 -3.43 22.17 32.88
C PRO A 218 -3.36 22.21 34.41
N ALA A 219 -2.14 22.18 34.93
CA ALA A 219 -1.91 22.33 36.36
C ALA A 219 -2.57 23.64 36.78
N ILE A 220 -3.61 23.53 37.61
CA ILE A 220 -4.20 24.68 38.29
C ILE A 220 -3.10 25.19 39.22
N VAL A 221 -2.42 26.26 38.82
CA VAL A 221 -1.50 26.99 39.67
C VAL A 221 -2.36 27.85 40.60
N PRO A 222 -2.45 27.56 41.91
CA PRO A 222 -3.09 28.47 42.85
C PRO A 222 -2.18 29.71 43.02
N PRO A 223 -2.74 30.91 43.19
CA PRO A 223 -1.93 32.11 43.36
C PRO A 223 -1.13 32.02 44.67
N GLN A 224 0.21 32.07 44.57
CA GLN A 224 1.09 32.13 45.72
C GLN A 224 0.91 33.48 46.44
N GLN A 225 0.36 33.44 47.66
CA GLN A 225 0.61 34.46 48.67
C GLN A 225 2.02 34.27 49.23
N SER A 226 2.78 35.36 49.22
CA SER A 226 4.12 35.50 49.79
C SER A 226 4.13 35.33 51.31
N GLN A 227 4.89 34.37 51.85
CA GLN A 227 5.53 34.48 53.16
C GLN A 227 6.90 33.77 53.15
N GLN A 228 7.84 34.38 53.85
CA GLN A 228 9.28 34.15 53.90
C GLN A 228 9.67 33.51 55.26
N TYR A 229 10.86 32.86 55.29
CA TYR A 229 11.60 32.27 56.43
C TYR A 229 11.20 30.82 56.81
N ASP A 230 12.10 29.87 57.10
CA ASP A 230 13.52 29.95 57.46
C ASP A 230 14.29 28.63 57.19
N GLN A 231 15.63 28.70 57.29
CA GLN A 231 16.62 27.66 57.04
C GLN A 231 16.51 26.40 57.93
N MET A 232 16.83 25.22 57.37
CA MET A 232 17.58 24.18 58.10
C MET A 232 18.41 23.34 57.12
N GLU A 233 19.71 23.32 57.35
CA GLU A 233 20.77 22.66 56.59
C GLU A 233 21.04 21.25 57.17
N PHE A 234 21.22 20.21 56.34
CA PHE A 234 22.08 19.06 56.71
C PHE A 234 22.52 18.19 55.50
N HIS A 235 23.83 18.25 55.23
CA HIS A 235 24.76 17.26 54.66
C HIS A 235 24.62 16.64 53.25
N ARG A 236 25.36 17.26 52.32
CA ARG A 236 26.49 16.74 51.49
C ARG A 236 26.88 15.26 51.60
N PHE A 237 26.93 14.58 50.44
CA PHE A 237 28.03 13.79 49.82
C PHE A 237 27.59 13.54 48.34
N GLN A 238 28.14 14.12 47.27
CA GLN A 238 29.47 13.97 46.63
C GLN A 238 29.79 12.49 46.31
N GLU A 239 29.47 11.97 45.11
CA GLU A 239 30.15 12.10 43.79
C GLU A 239 31.34 11.13 43.63
N GLU A 240 31.24 10.25 42.64
CA GLU A 240 32.30 9.67 41.78
C GLU A 240 31.55 8.97 40.61
N GLN A 241 31.61 9.43 39.34
CA GLN A 241 32.73 9.45 38.37
C GLN A 241 33.24 8.02 38.08
N GLY A 242 33.32 7.50 36.86
CA GLY A 242 33.02 7.93 35.49
C GLY A 242 33.39 6.77 34.55
N ASP A 243 33.09 6.85 33.26
CA ASP A 243 34.06 6.48 32.22
C ASP A 243 33.61 7.02 30.85
N ASN A 244 34.50 7.75 30.20
CA ASN A 244 34.38 8.26 28.85
C ASN A 244 35.31 7.42 27.97
N THR A 245 34.78 6.85 26.89
CA THR A 245 35.64 6.43 25.77
C THR A 245 35.17 7.10 24.50
N ASP A 246 36.01 8.03 24.05
CA ASP A 246 36.05 8.59 22.72
C ASP A 246 36.08 7.50 21.64
N PHE A 247 35.22 7.61 20.63
CA PHE A 247 35.45 6.98 19.33
C PHE A 247 35.61 8.08 18.28
N SER A 248 36.87 8.32 17.94
CA SER A 248 37.32 9.26 16.93
C SER A 248 36.96 8.79 15.51
N SER A 249 36.65 9.79 14.69
CA SER A 249 36.51 9.84 13.23
C SER A 249 36.97 8.65 12.39
N ALA A 250 36.03 8.12 11.60
CA ALA A 250 36.32 7.59 10.26
C ALA A 250 35.19 8.04 9.31
N ALA A 251 35.38 9.22 8.73
CA ALA A 251 34.62 9.67 7.57
C ALA A 251 34.98 8.75 6.39
N THR A 252 34.10 7.80 6.08
CA THR A 252 34.19 7.02 4.84
C THR A 252 33.00 7.40 3.99
N ALA A 253 33.30 8.02 2.85
CA ALA A 253 32.34 8.43 1.86
C ALA A 253 31.55 7.21 1.33
N SER A 254 30.29 7.08 1.73
CA SER A 254 29.29 6.30 1.01
C SER A 254 28.18 7.26 0.55
N GLY A 255 28.59 8.23 -0.27
CA GLY A 255 27.67 9.05 -1.05
C GLY A 255 27.11 8.24 -2.21
N THR A 256 25.79 8.32 -2.39
CA THR A 256 25.03 7.96 -3.60
C THR A 256 25.03 6.50 -4.05
N VAL A 257 24.20 5.67 -3.41
CA VAL A 257 23.58 4.51 -4.12
C VAL A 257 22.04 4.51 -4.00
N ILE A 258 21.44 5.24 -3.05
CA ILE A 258 19.98 5.21 -2.86
C ILE A 258 19.22 6.08 -3.89
N GLY A 259 19.88 7.11 -4.45
CA GLY A 259 19.28 8.01 -5.45
C GLY A 259 19.14 7.43 -6.85
N MET A 260 19.84 6.32 -7.17
CA MET A 260 19.81 5.75 -8.52
C MET A 260 18.57 4.87 -8.78
N PHE A 261 17.98 4.27 -7.74
CA PHE A 261 16.86 3.35 -7.92
C PHE A 261 15.54 4.03 -8.33
N PHE A 262 15.31 5.28 -7.92
CA PHE A 262 14.08 6.00 -8.28
C PHE A 262 14.17 6.67 -9.65
N ILE A 263 15.36 7.10 -10.09
CA ILE A 263 15.59 7.57 -11.48
C ILE A 263 15.36 6.39 -12.44
N SER A 264 15.77 5.17 -12.08
CA SER A 264 15.42 3.97 -12.83
C SER A 264 13.91 3.77 -12.97
N LEU A 265 13.10 4.09 -11.96
CA LEU A 265 11.63 3.97 -12.05
C LEU A 265 11.00 5.02 -12.99
N ILE A 266 11.52 6.25 -13.01
CA ILE A 266 11.04 7.31 -13.91
C ILE A 266 11.46 7.01 -15.37
N LEU A 267 12.71 6.59 -15.58
CA LEU A 267 13.18 6.16 -16.90
C LEU A 267 12.49 4.87 -17.36
N TYR A 268 12.21 3.94 -16.45
CA TYR A 268 11.42 2.73 -16.73
C TYR A 268 9.99 3.08 -17.13
N LYS A 269 9.34 4.06 -16.48
CA LYS A 269 8.01 4.55 -16.89
C LYS A 269 8.02 5.08 -18.33
N LYS A 270 9.07 5.79 -18.75
CA LYS A 270 9.21 6.28 -20.14
C LYS A 270 9.54 5.14 -21.13
N ASN A 271 10.40 4.20 -20.76
CA ASN A 271 10.82 3.09 -21.62
C ASN A 271 9.73 2.00 -21.79
N MET A 272 8.93 1.75 -20.76
CA MET A 272 7.83 0.78 -20.81
C MET A 272 6.66 1.27 -21.67
N ILE A 273 6.41 2.60 -21.72
CA ILE A 273 5.48 3.18 -22.69
C ILE A 273 5.95 2.93 -24.13
N GLY A 274 7.25 2.95 -24.40
CA GLY A 274 7.81 2.61 -25.71
C GLY A 274 7.66 1.14 -26.09
N LYS A 275 7.92 0.21 -25.15
CA LYS A 275 7.77 -1.23 -25.39
C LYS A 275 6.32 -1.71 -25.53
N ASN A 276 5.38 -1.07 -24.81
CA ASN A 276 3.96 -1.44 -24.92
C ASN A 276 3.39 -1.11 -26.31
N ILE A 277 3.91 -0.09 -27.00
CA ILE A 277 3.51 0.23 -28.38
C ILE A 277 4.02 -0.85 -29.36
N GLU A 278 5.24 -1.35 -29.15
CA GLU A 278 5.84 -2.39 -29.99
C GLU A 278 5.22 -3.78 -29.74
N GLU A 279 4.84 -4.09 -28.48
CA GLU A 279 4.08 -5.31 -28.14
C GLU A 279 2.61 -5.23 -28.58
N GLU A 280 1.98 -4.05 -28.58
CA GLU A 280 0.62 -3.84 -29.09
C GLU A 280 0.58 -4.03 -30.62
N GLU A 281 1.61 -3.57 -31.34
CA GLU A 281 1.76 -3.77 -32.79
C GLU A 281 2.01 -5.25 -33.13
N GLN A 282 2.87 -5.96 -32.39
CA GLN A 282 3.12 -7.40 -32.56
C GLN A 282 1.89 -8.28 -32.20
N ASN A 283 1.16 -7.93 -31.14
CA ASN A 283 -0.05 -8.67 -30.77
C ASN A 283 -1.21 -8.41 -31.74
N HIS A 284 -1.28 -7.22 -32.34
CA HIS A 284 -2.24 -6.90 -33.40
C HIS A 284 -1.92 -7.68 -34.69
N GLU A 285 -0.65 -7.77 -35.07
CA GLU A 285 -0.18 -8.57 -36.22
C GLU A 285 -0.45 -10.08 -36.03
N LEU A 286 -0.23 -10.62 -34.81
CA LEU A 286 -0.55 -12.02 -34.49
C LEU A 286 -2.05 -12.32 -34.55
N LEU A 287 -2.90 -11.37 -34.11
CA LEU A 287 -4.36 -11.50 -34.17
C LEU A 287 -4.91 -11.48 -35.60
N LEU A 288 -4.34 -10.66 -36.48
CA LEU A 288 -4.69 -10.62 -37.90
C LEU A 288 -4.34 -11.94 -38.61
N HIS A 289 -3.17 -12.51 -38.33
CA HIS A 289 -2.77 -13.82 -38.85
C HIS A 289 -3.69 -14.95 -38.35
N MET A 290 -4.23 -14.86 -37.14
CA MET A 290 -5.18 -15.84 -36.62
C MET A 290 -6.60 -15.69 -37.19
N SER A 291 -7.03 -14.48 -37.62
CA SER A 291 -8.34 -14.33 -38.27
C SER A 291 -8.28 -14.77 -39.74
N GLU A 292 -7.19 -14.48 -40.46
CA GLU A 292 -6.98 -15.01 -41.83
C GLU A 292 -6.96 -16.54 -41.87
N TYR A 293 -6.44 -17.21 -40.84
CA TYR A 293 -6.47 -18.68 -40.77
C TYR A 293 -7.86 -19.26 -40.46
N LYS A 294 -8.76 -18.46 -39.87
CA LYS A 294 -10.12 -18.88 -39.55
C LYS A 294 -11.08 -18.77 -40.74
N ASP A 295 -10.83 -17.85 -41.67
CA ASP A 295 -11.66 -17.65 -42.85
C ASP A 295 -11.40 -18.69 -43.96
N ILE A 296 -10.26 -19.41 -43.94
CA ILE A 296 -9.93 -20.45 -44.93
C ILE A 296 -10.65 -21.79 -44.65
N ASN A 297 -11.25 -22.00 -43.47
CA ASN A 297 -11.88 -23.27 -43.07
C ASN A 297 -13.42 -23.27 -43.08
N SER A 298 -14.09 -22.28 -43.67
CA SER A 298 -15.57 -22.19 -43.65
C SER A 298 -16.26 -22.49 -44.99
N GLU A 299 -15.55 -22.89 -46.05
CA GLU A 299 -16.18 -23.11 -47.35
C GLU A 299 -15.73 -24.43 -47.99
N ASP A 300 -16.24 -25.55 -47.48
CA ASP A 300 -16.64 -26.70 -48.31
C ASP A 300 -17.31 -27.81 -47.49
N SER A 301 -18.63 -27.97 -47.66
CA SER A 301 -19.29 -29.29 -47.61
C SER A 301 -20.75 -29.19 -48.09
N ILE A 302 -20.93 -29.07 -49.42
CA ILE A 302 -22.18 -29.48 -50.07
C ILE A 302 -22.12 -31.00 -50.25
N TYR A 303 -22.73 -31.76 -49.35
CA TYR A 303 -23.05 -33.17 -49.59
C TYR A 303 -24.55 -33.35 -49.85
N LYS A 304 -24.86 -33.71 -51.10
CA LYS A 304 -26.16 -34.16 -51.58
C LYS A 304 -26.49 -35.54 -51.00
N ILE A 305 -27.72 -35.72 -50.52
CA ILE A 305 -28.32 -37.00 -50.17
C ILE A 305 -28.94 -37.63 -51.43
N PRO A 306 -28.70 -38.92 -51.74
CA PRO A 306 -29.61 -39.69 -52.58
C PRO A 306 -30.45 -40.65 -51.73
N TYR A 307 -31.78 -40.56 -51.87
CA TYR A 307 -32.72 -41.59 -51.48
C TYR A 307 -32.63 -42.76 -52.48
N THR A 308 -32.55 -44.00 -51.97
CA THR A 308 -33.03 -45.19 -52.70
C THR A 308 -33.81 -46.09 -51.75
N SER A 309 -34.95 -46.56 -52.26
CA SER A 309 -36.00 -47.33 -51.61
C SER A 309 -35.61 -48.78 -51.31
N LEU A 310 -36.22 -49.33 -50.26
CA LEU A 310 -36.81 -50.67 -50.22
C LEU A 310 -37.95 -50.70 -49.22
#